data_AF-A0A2S9XJQ4-F1
#
_entry.id   AF-A0A2S9XJQ4-F1
#
_cell.length_a   1.000
_cell.length_b   1.000
_cell.length_c   1.000
_cell.angle_alpha   90.00
_cell.angle_beta   90.00
_cell.angle_gamma   90.00
#
_symmetry.space_group_name_H-M   'P 1'
#
loop_
_entity.id
_entity.type
_entity.pdbx_description
1 polymer ?
#
loop_
_entity_poly.entity_id
_entity_poly.type
_entity_poly.pdbx_seq_one_letter_code
_entity_poly.pdbx_strand_id
1 'polypeptide(L)'
;MLGAEADPKDVTLPPPGEREWLIAQTAKLLEHLAHVRAYVGAPLLEPTPEYFPDRWVGGEASVRRLVLRLLRYAGHEGLDAEVVIHDEDPARRAEVVGKPAPMRGKDPVAWFVRREGKVLHFACELIVLREPENLVPALARAVAHAHRVLTGLPNPDNQRLIDVTGVALGFGLMTTDASQRFYAKSAGGFRATRAEFRLGALSVQDMSFLLAMQLEARGYDRRKRRRLLANLQPNQAGFVRVAQAWLADQQPPIRARLGLPEPAGWPAPPDLDELTGPLVDPRRKASPEQLISGSGVFGLDDEEEAEDDEEGGDEEAETRRDIDRGIREANVGKPVFRIERSGALRMAKVLGFPVLMLGGLFSRGKFGVEVPMEIVVPSAVGLAVLGLAIGSLFTDRRCSEPKCGTKLREQDEVCPLCGGVVMGVINHPKERLGAEEELVRAGKVTAEGLVAGWVPEEDEDDEDDGDELEEDDELEADDELEADDELEDDQ
;
A
#
# COMPACT_ATOMS: atom_id res chain seq x y z
N MET A 1 12.41 47.32 -11.21
CA MET A 1 12.35 47.22 -9.75
C MET A 1 12.80 45.83 -9.33
N LEU A 2 14.12 45.61 -9.29
CA LEU A 2 14.76 44.40 -8.77
C LEU A 2 15.52 44.89 -7.53
N GLY A 3 14.94 44.82 -6.33
CA GLY A 3 15.47 45.66 -5.24
C GLY A 3 14.93 45.41 -3.84
N ALA A 4 14.61 44.17 -3.50
CA ALA A 4 14.65 43.73 -2.11
C ALA A 4 15.19 42.30 -2.13
N GLU A 5 16.40 42.09 -1.62
CA GLU A 5 16.85 40.75 -1.26
C GLU A 5 15.84 40.22 -0.24
N ALA A 6 15.00 39.28 -0.66
CA ALA A 6 14.09 38.62 0.27
C ALA A 6 14.95 38.02 1.39
N ASP A 7 14.60 38.29 2.65
CA ASP A 7 15.27 37.65 3.78
C ASP A 7 15.19 36.14 3.51
N PRO A 8 16.30 35.37 3.58
CA PRO A 8 16.26 33.92 3.40
C PRO A 8 15.17 33.22 4.24
N LYS A 9 14.78 33.83 5.36
CA LYS A 9 13.66 33.38 6.20
C LYS A 9 12.29 33.51 5.52
N ASP A 10 12.09 34.51 4.64
CA ASP A 10 10.85 34.72 3.89
C ASP A 10 10.55 33.60 2.90
N VAL A 11 11.53 32.76 2.55
CA VAL A 11 11.34 31.62 1.63
C VAL A 11 11.06 30.31 2.37
N THR A 12 11.44 30.23 3.65
CA THR A 12 11.43 28.98 4.43
C THR A 12 10.22 28.83 5.36
N LEU A 13 9.60 29.94 5.75
CA LEU A 13 8.35 29.97 6.51
C LEU A 13 7.17 30.35 5.62
N PRO A 14 5.94 29.93 5.95
CA PRO A 14 4.76 30.53 5.34
C PRO A 14 4.71 32.04 5.57
N PRO A 15 4.08 32.82 4.67
CA PRO A 15 3.85 34.25 4.88
C PRO A 15 3.16 34.53 6.22
N PRO A 16 3.37 35.70 6.86
CA PRO A 16 2.77 36.03 8.15
C PRO A 16 1.25 35.78 8.23
N GLY A 17 0.47 36.27 7.26
CA GLY A 17 -0.98 36.05 7.24
C GLY A 17 -1.37 34.58 7.08
N GLU A 18 -0.57 33.79 6.38
CA GLU A 18 -0.80 32.35 6.21
C GLU A 18 -0.50 31.58 7.51
N ARG A 19 0.56 31.93 8.23
CA ARG A 19 0.85 31.36 9.56
C ARG A 19 -0.31 31.60 10.53
N GLU A 20 -0.80 32.84 10.59
CA GLU A 20 -1.93 33.20 11.44
C GLU A 20 -3.22 32.45 11.04
N TRP A 21 -3.46 32.29 9.73
CA TRP A 21 -4.57 31.49 9.24
C TRP A 21 -4.44 30.01 9.65
N LEU A 22 -3.27 29.39 9.49
CA LEU A 22 -3.02 27.99 9.87
C LEU A 22 -3.21 27.76 11.37
N ILE A 23 -2.71 28.67 12.21
CA ILE A 23 -2.91 28.62 13.67
C ILE A 23 -4.40 28.73 14.01
N ALA A 24 -5.10 29.71 13.43
CA ALA A 24 -6.52 29.93 13.69
C ALA A 24 -7.39 28.75 13.24
N GLN A 25 -7.14 28.16 12.07
CA GLN A 25 -7.89 26.99 11.60
C GLN A 25 -7.61 25.74 12.44
N THR A 26 -6.36 25.57 12.90
CA THR A 26 -6.02 24.46 13.79
C THR A 26 -6.68 24.66 15.15
N ALA A 27 -6.63 25.86 15.74
CA ALA A 27 -7.31 26.17 16.99
C ALA A 27 -8.82 25.90 16.89
N LYS A 28 -9.45 26.35 15.79
CA LYS A 28 -10.88 26.10 15.53
C LYS A 28 -11.22 24.61 15.44
N LEU A 29 -10.37 23.82 14.79
CA LEU A 29 -10.55 22.36 14.73
C LEU A 29 -10.48 21.74 16.14
N LEU A 30 -9.59 22.26 16.99
CA LEU A 30 -9.34 21.79 18.35
C LEU A 30 -10.35 22.29 19.40
N GLU A 31 -11.35 23.09 19.00
CA GLU A 31 -12.48 23.44 19.89
C GLU A 31 -13.26 22.20 20.35
N HIS A 32 -13.20 21.09 19.60
CA HIS A 32 -13.81 19.83 19.97
C HIS A 32 -12.80 18.89 20.66
N LEU A 33 -13.18 18.38 21.84
CA LEU A 33 -12.33 17.51 22.67
C LEU A 33 -11.82 16.26 21.94
N ALA A 34 -12.61 15.68 21.04
CA ALA A 34 -12.21 14.53 20.24
C ALA A 34 -10.98 14.84 19.35
N HIS A 35 -10.94 16.04 18.74
CA HIS A 35 -9.79 16.46 17.95
C HIS A 35 -8.59 16.82 18.83
N VAL A 36 -8.81 17.35 20.05
CA VAL A 36 -7.72 17.55 21.01
C VAL A 36 -7.05 16.21 21.33
N ARG A 37 -7.83 15.17 21.64
CA ARG A 37 -7.31 13.81 21.91
C ARG A 37 -6.46 13.29 20.76
N ALA A 38 -6.95 13.39 19.52
CA ALA A 38 -6.19 12.99 18.35
C ALA A 38 -4.90 13.84 18.20
N TYR A 39 -5.02 15.16 18.34
CA TYR A 39 -3.93 16.09 18.11
C TYR A 39 -2.76 15.91 19.08
N VAL A 40 -3.02 15.64 20.36
CA VAL A 40 -1.97 15.48 21.38
C VAL A 40 -1.58 14.02 21.61
N GLY A 41 -2.52 13.08 21.46
CA GLY A 41 -2.37 11.69 21.86
C GLY A 41 -2.13 10.71 20.70
N ALA A 42 -2.73 10.91 19.52
CA ALA A 42 -2.62 9.94 18.44
C ALA A 42 -1.16 9.75 17.97
N PRO A 43 -0.75 8.54 17.57
CA PRO A 43 0.59 8.32 17.02
C PRO A 43 0.86 9.22 15.81
N LEU A 44 2.10 9.70 15.68
CA LEU A 44 2.56 10.30 14.43
C LEU A 44 2.98 9.17 13.51
N LEU A 45 2.15 8.85 12.52
CA LEU A 45 2.33 7.65 11.71
C LEU A 45 3.62 7.72 10.91
N GLU A 46 4.53 6.78 11.16
CA GLU A 46 5.76 6.60 10.41
C GLU A 46 5.50 5.62 9.25
N PRO A 47 6.13 5.79 8.07
CA PRO A 47 5.93 4.89 6.92
C PRO A 47 6.74 3.59 7.11
N THR A 48 6.49 2.88 8.20
CA THR A 48 7.19 1.65 8.59
C THR A 48 6.19 0.53 8.86
N PRO A 49 6.62 -0.74 8.77
CA PRO A 49 5.76 -1.89 9.11
C PRO A 49 5.21 -1.87 10.54
N GLU A 50 5.85 -1.13 11.45
CA GLU A 50 5.37 -0.93 12.83
C GLU A 50 4.00 -0.23 12.87
N TYR A 51 3.76 0.74 11.98
CA TYR A 51 2.46 1.45 11.88
C TYR A 51 1.56 0.90 10.77
N PHE A 52 2.11 0.06 9.89
CA PHE A 52 1.36 -0.52 8.77
C PHE A 52 1.74 -2.01 8.63
N PRO A 53 1.33 -2.86 9.59
CA PRO A 53 1.70 -4.27 9.60
C PRO A 53 0.89 -5.11 8.60
N ASP A 54 -0.18 -4.55 8.05
CA ASP A 54 -1.12 -5.26 7.19
C ASP A 54 -0.45 -5.75 5.90
N ARG A 55 -0.71 -7.02 5.55
CA ARG A 55 -0.16 -7.62 4.32
C ARG A 55 -0.65 -6.85 3.09
N TRP A 56 0.29 -6.48 2.22
CA TRP A 56 0.03 -5.85 0.93
C TRP A 56 0.13 -6.88 -0.20
N VAL A 57 -0.97 -7.11 -0.91
CA VAL A 57 -1.02 -7.96 -2.12
C VAL A 57 -1.41 -7.18 -3.38
N GLY A 58 -1.55 -5.86 -3.25
CA GLY A 58 -2.16 -5.00 -4.27
C GLY A 58 -3.69 -5.16 -4.36
N GLY A 59 -4.30 -4.42 -5.27
CA GLY A 59 -5.75 -4.46 -5.51
C GLY A 59 -6.61 -3.83 -4.40
N GLU A 60 -7.92 -3.88 -4.60
CA GLU A 60 -8.92 -3.18 -3.78
C GLU A 60 -8.90 -3.65 -2.33
N ALA A 61 -8.77 -4.97 -2.09
CA ALA A 61 -8.71 -5.54 -0.75
C ALA A 61 -7.52 -5.00 0.08
N SER A 62 -6.35 -4.79 -0.55
CA SER A 62 -5.18 -4.23 0.15
C SER A 62 -5.37 -2.75 0.45
N VAL A 63 -5.94 -1.99 -0.50
CA VAL A 63 -6.27 -0.57 -0.29
C VAL A 63 -7.33 -0.42 0.79
N ARG A 64 -8.37 -1.27 0.81
CA ARG A 64 -9.40 -1.29 1.84
C ARG A 64 -8.81 -1.52 3.23
N ARG A 65 -7.94 -2.53 3.41
CA ARG A 65 -7.25 -2.74 4.70
C ARG A 65 -6.48 -1.52 5.15
N LEU A 66 -5.76 -0.88 4.24
CA LEU A 66 -5.03 0.35 4.53
C LEU A 66 -5.95 1.52 4.93
N VAL A 67 -7.09 1.67 4.25
CA VAL A 67 -8.12 2.66 4.60
C VAL A 67 -8.72 2.37 5.98
N LEU A 68 -9.09 1.13 6.27
CA LEU A 68 -9.62 0.72 7.58
C LEU A 68 -8.61 0.97 8.70
N ARG A 69 -7.33 0.68 8.47
CA ARG A 69 -6.24 1.01 9.40
C ARG A 69 -6.14 2.52 9.66
N LEU A 70 -6.21 3.33 8.60
CA LEU A 70 -6.20 4.80 8.73
C LEU A 70 -7.46 5.34 9.42
N LEU A 71 -8.63 4.74 9.19
CA LEU A 71 -9.87 5.08 9.90
C LEU A 71 -9.77 4.75 11.39
N ARG A 72 -9.19 3.60 11.74
CA ARG A 72 -8.88 3.22 13.13
C ARG A 72 -7.96 4.27 13.78
N TYR A 73 -6.88 4.67 13.12
CA TYR A 73 -6.01 5.76 13.62
C TYR A 73 -6.75 7.09 13.79
N ALA A 74 -7.75 7.36 12.94
CA ALA A 74 -8.59 8.55 13.03
C ALA A 74 -9.74 8.44 14.07
N GLY A 75 -9.82 7.33 14.82
CA GLY A 75 -10.85 7.09 15.83
C GLY A 75 -12.21 6.66 15.29
N HIS A 76 -12.26 6.13 14.07
CA HIS A 76 -13.48 5.69 13.37
C HIS A 76 -13.56 4.16 13.26
N GLU A 77 -13.29 3.49 14.37
CA GLU A 77 -13.46 2.03 14.48
C GLU A 77 -14.93 1.63 14.29
N GLY A 78 -15.15 0.49 13.63
CA GLY A 78 -16.49 -0.03 13.36
C GLY A 78 -17.17 0.52 12.10
N LEU A 79 -16.51 1.41 11.35
CA LEU A 79 -16.90 1.72 9.98
C LEU A 79 -16.29 0.72 9.01
N ASP A 80 -16.98 0.53 7.88
CA ASP A 80 -16.46 -0.21 6.74
C ASP A 80 -16.02 0.75 5.63
N ALA A 81 -15.23 0.24 4.68
CA ALA A 81 -14.80 0.96 3.50
C ALA A 81 -14.95 0.12 2.23
N GLU A 82 -15.40 0.78 1.17
CA GLU A 82 -15.36 0.30 -0.21
C GLU A 82 -14.33 1.09 -0.99
N VAL A 83 -13.64 0.40 -1.89
CA VAL A 83 -12.57 0.98 -2.68
C VAL A 83 -12.77 0.58 -4.12
N VAL A 84 -12.78 1.58 -5.00
CA VAL A 84 -12.71 1.39 -6.45
C VAL A 84 -11.33 1.80 -6.95
N ILE A 85 -10.68 0.92 -7.72
CA ILE A 85 -9.45 1.25 -8.44
C ILE A 85 -9.78 1.63 -9.88
N HIS A 86 -9.34 2.80 -10.32
CA HIS A 86 -9.49 3.24 -11.70
C HIS A 86 -8.22 2.93 -12.51
N ASP A 87 -8.38 2.18 -13.59
CA ASP A 87 -7.28 1.74 -14.45
C ASP A 87 -6.72 2.84 -15.38
N GLU A 88 -7.50 3.89 -15.64
CA GLU A 88 -7.08 5.03 -16.45
C GLU A 88 -6.16 6.00 -15.68
N ASP A 89 -5.09 6.46 -16.34
CA ASP A 89 -4.09 7.38 -15.78
C ASP A 89 -3.85 8.61 -16.69
N PRO A 90 -4.12 9.84 -16.21
CA PRO A 90 -4.88 10.16 -15.00
C PRO A 90 -6.38 9.89 -15.25
N ALA A 91 -7.08 9.37 -14.25
CA ALA A 91 -8.51 9.10 -14.39
C ALA A 91 -9.26 10.43 -14.62
N ARG A 92 -10.03 10.56 -15.70
CA ARG A 92 -10.60 11.87 -16.05
C ARG A 92 -11.73 12.23 -15.11
N ARG A 93 -11.72 13.46 -14.59
CA ARG A 93 -12.69 13.93 -13.59
C ARG A 93 -14.15 13.81 -14.03
N ALA A 94 -14.44 13.99 -15.32
CA ALA A 94 -15.81 13.87 -15.85
C ALA A 94 -16.28 12.42 -15.97
N GLU A 95 -15.34 11.46 -15.94
CA GLU A 95 -15.58 10.04 -16.18
C GLU A 95 -15.57 9.25 -14.85
N VAL A 96 -15.20 9.90 -13.74
CA VAL A 96 -15.03 9.24 -12.44
C VAL A 96 -15.78 9.98 -11.32
N VAL A 97 -16.57 9.21 -10.58
CA VAL A 97 -17.43 9.71 -9.50
C VAL A 97 -16.60 10.30 -8.36
N GLY A 98 -16.99 11.50 -7.93
CA GLY A 98 -16.48 12.14 -6.71
C GLY A 98 -15.03 12.65 -6.80
N LYS A 99 -14.36 12.59 -7.97
CA LYS A 99 -12.97 13.04 -8.08
C LYS A 99 -12.85 14.55 -7.84
N PRO A 100 -12.07 15.00 -6.83
CA PRO A 100 -11.89 16.41 -6.53
C PRO A 100 -11.23 17.18 -7.68
N ALA A 101 -11.37 18.51 -7.67
CA ALA A 101 -10.64 19.37 -8.60
C ALA A 101 -9.12 19.24 -8.39
N PRO A 102 -8.31 19.42 -9.46
CA PRO A 102 -6.86 19.42 -9.35
C PRO A 102 -6.37 20.41 -8.28
N MET A 103 -5.44 19.97 -7.45
CA MET A 103 -4.82 20.79 -6.42
C MET A 103 -3.43 21.18 -6.87
N ARG A 104 -3.14 22.49 -6.88
CA ARG A 104 -1.82 23.03 -7.29
C ARG A 104 -1.35 22.48 -8.65
N GLY A 105 -2.28 22.23 -9.56
CA GLY A 105 -2.04 21.74 -10.92
C GLY A 105 -1.83 20.22 -11.05
N LYS A 106 -2.18 19.41 -10.04
CA LYS A 106 -2.11 17.95 -10.08
C LYS A 106 -3.42 17.32 -9.60
N ASP A 107 -3.84 16.26 -10.26
CA ASP A 107 -5.02 15.50 -9.87
C ASP A 107 -4.76 14.68 -8.58
N PRO A 108 -5.78 14.53 -7.71
CA PRO A 108 -5.70 13.60 -6.60
C PRO A 108 -5.63 12.16 -7.13
N VAL A 109 -4.64 11.42 -6.64
CA VAL A 109 -4.43 9.99 -6.97
C VAL A 109 -5.26 9.04 -6.09
N ALA A 110 -5.80 9.56 -4.97
CA ALA A 110 -6.78 8.87 -4.12
C ALA A 110 -7.71 9.91 -3.47
N TRP A 111 -8.98 9.57 -3.31
CA TRP A 111 -9.99 10.48 -2.75
C TRP A 111 -11.12 9.73 -2.03
N PHE A 112 -11.81 10.46 -1.16
CA PHE A 112 -13.06 10.04 -0.56
C PHE A 112 -14.21 10.42 -1.51
N VAL A 113 -15.12 9.49 -1.76
CA VAL A 113 -16.23 9.66 -2.70
C VAL A 113 -17.49 10.11 -1.97
N ARG A 114 -17.98 9.28 -1.04
CA ARG A 114 -19.22 9.51 -0.30
C ARG A 114 -19.30 8.60 0.93
N ARG A 115 -20.27 8.89 1.79
CA ARG A 115 -20.66 8.02 2.91
C ARG A 115 -22.05 7.46 2.65
N GLU A 116 -22.22 6.17 2.94
CA GLU A 116 -23.48 5.45 2.83
C GLU A 116 -23.69 4.62 4.10
N GLY A 117 -24.49 5.14 5.04
CA GLY A 117 -24.65 4.53 6.36
C GLY A 117 -23.34 4.41 7.13
N LYS A 118 -22.87 3.16 7.33
CA LYS A 118 -21.60 2.80 7.98
C LYS A 118 -20.47 2.48 6.99
N VAL A 119 -20.75 2.49 5.69
CA VAL A 119 -19.79 2.21 4.63
C VAL A 119 -19.28 3.53 4.05
N LEU A 120 -17.96 3.64 3.92
CA LEU A 120 -17.29 4.78 3.32
C LEU A 120 -16.73 4.40 1.96
N HIS A 121 -17.05 5.18 0.94
CA HIS A 121 -16.63 4.92 -0.41
C HIS A 121 -15.38 5.72 -0.73
N PHE A 122 -14.32 5.04 -1.17
CA PHE A 122 -13.05 5.60 -1.58
C PHE A 122 -12.72 5.18 -3.00
N ALA A 123 -11.86 5.95 -3.65
CA ALA A 123 -11.31 5.58 -4.95
C ALA A 123 -9.86 6.00 -5.09
N CYS A 124 -9.11 5.29 -5.93
CA CYS A 124 -7.73 5.64 -6.27
C CYS A 124 -7.35 5.20 -7.69
N GLU A 125 -6.26 5.77 -8.21
CA GLU A 125 -5.71 5.43 -9.52
C GLU A 125 -4.81 4.19 -9.45
N LEU A 126 -4.88 3.30 -10.44
CA LEU A 126 -4.09 2.07 -10.49
C LEU A 126 -2.58 2.35 -10.41
N ILE A 127 -2.10 3.44 -11.01
CA ILE A 127 -0.66 3.75 -11.05
C ILE A 127 -0.08 3.95 -9.65
N VAL A 128 -0.83 4.52 -8.71
CA VAL A 128 -0.31 4.84 -7.38
C VAL A 128 -0.13 3.59 -6.51
N LEU A 129 -0.76 2.46 -6.86
CA LEU A 129 -0.59 1.19 -6.14
C LEU A 129 0.84 0.64 -6.21
N ARG A 130 1.63 1.09 -7.18
CA ARG A 130 3.05 0.72 -7.33
C ARG A 130 3.99 1.63 -6.56
N GLU A 131 3.46 2.72 -5.99
CA GLU A 131 4.19 3.77 -5.31
C GLU A 131 3.61 3.93 -3.89
N PRO A 132 3.84 2.97 -2.97
CA PRO A 132 3.24 2.97 -1.63
C PRO A 132 3.55 4.25 -0.86
N GLU A 133 4.74 4.84 -1.09
CA GLU A 133 5.12 6.11 -0.53
C GLU A 133 4.16 7.23 -0.90
N ASN A 134 3.52 7.19 -2.08
CA ASN A 134 2.56 8.18 -2.57
C ASN A 134 1.11 7.77 -2.25
N LEU A 135 0.79 6.47 -2.30
CA LEU A 135 -0.55 5.94 -2.01
C LEU A 135 -0.96 6.18 -0.55
N VAL A 136 -0.14 5.75 0.41
CA VAL A 136 -0.46 5.81 1.85
C VAL A 136 -0.82 7.24 2.28
N PRO A 137 -0.01 8.28 2.01
CA PRO A 137 -0.37 9.65 2.40
C PRO A 137 -1.56 10.19 1.60
N ALA A 138 -1.78 9.76 0.35
CA ALA A 138 -2.97 10.15 -0.41
C ALA A 138 -4.26 9.59 0.21
N LEU A 139 -4.25 8.31 0.63
CA LEU A 139 -5.36 7.70 1.37
C LEU A 139 -5.54 8.33 2.75
N ALA A 140 -4.47 8.65 3.47
CA ALA A 140 -4.56 9.33 4.75
C ALA A 140 -5.24 10.70 4.62
N ARG A 141 -4.96 11.41 3.53
CA ARG A 141 -5.66 12.64 3.18
C ARG A 141 -7.14 12.40 2.83
N ALA A 142 -7.45 11.36 2.08
CA ALA A 142 -8.83 10.96 1.81
C ALA A 142 -9.59 10.62 3.10
N VAL A 143 -8.96 9.92 4.04
CA VAL A 143 -9.51 9.63 5.37
C VAL A 143 -9.69 10.91 6.19
N ALA A 144 -8.79 11.89 6.08
CA ALA A 144 -9.00 13.20 6.71
C ALA A 144 -10.24 13.92 6.14
N HIS A 145 -10.52 13.79 4.84
CA HIS A 145 -11.77 14.30 4.24
C HIS A 145 -12.99 13.54 4.77
N ALA A 146 -12.95 12.21 4.78
CA ALA A 146 -14.01 11.38 5.35
C ALA A 146 -14.28 11.73 6.82
N HIS A 147 -13.22 11.93 7.62
CA HIS A 147 -13.32 12.35 9.01
C HIS A 147 -14.11 13.66 9.15
N ARG A 148 -13.86 14.67 8.29
CA ARG A 148 -14.61 15.94 8.32
C ARG A 148 -16.09 15.76 8.03
N VAL A 149 -16.44 14.86 7.11
CA VAL A 149 -17.84 14.52 6.80
C VAL A 149 -18.48 13.78 7.98
N LEU A 150 -17.78 12.81 8.56
CA LEU A 150 -18.26 12.01 9.70
C LEU A 150 -18.52 12.87 10.95
N THR A 151 -17.67 13.86 11.22
CA THR A 151 -17.77 14.74 12.39
C THR A 151 -18.61 16.00 12.15
N GLY A 152 -19.20 16.16 10.97
CA GLY A 152 -20.05 17.30 10.63
C GLY A 152 -19.30 18.64 10.62
N LEU A 153 -17.99 18.64 10.32
CA LEU A 153 -17.20 19.86 10.29
C LEU A 153 -17.63 20.77 9.13
N PRO A 154 -17.64 22.11 9.32
CA PRO A 154 -18.06 23.04 8.29
C PRO A 154 -17.11 23.01 7.09
N ASN A 155 -17.68 23.13 5.88
CA ASN A 155 -16.95 23.05 4.61
C ASN A 155 -16.08 21.78 4.54
N PRO A 156 -16.68 20.58 4.57
CA PRO A 156 -15.94 19.33 4.59
C PRO A 156 -15.04 19.17 3.36
N ASP A 157 -15.47 19.69 2.20
CA ASP A 157 -14.76 19.58 0.91
C ASP A 157 -13.66 20.63 0.70
N ASN A 158 -13.43 21.52 1.68
CA ASN A 158 -12.36 22.51 1.59
C ASN A 158 -10.99 21.82 1.68
N GLN A 159 -10.30 21.76 0.54
CA GLN A 159 -9.05 21.01 0.37
C GLN A 159 -7.92 21.45 1.32
N ARG A 160 -7.85 22.74 1.71
CA ARG A 160 -6.85 23.22 2.67
C ARG A 160 -7.21 22.79 4.10
N LEU A 161 -8.49 22.79 4.45
CA LEU A 161 -8.93 22.31 5.77
C LEU A 161 -8.81 20.79 5.90
N ILE A 162 -8.93 20.03 4.80
CA ILE A 162 -8.60 18.60 4.76
C ILE A 162 -7.13 18.38 5.14
N ASP A 163 -6.21 19.17 4.59
CA ASP A 163 -4.78 19.05 4.93
C ASP A 163 -4.50 19.38 6.41
N VAL A 164 -5.11 20.46 6.94
CA VAL A 164 -5.05 20.81 8.38
C VAL A 164 -5.58 19.66 9.24
N THR A 165 -6.70 19.07 8.85
CA THR A 165 -7.31 17.94 9.57
C THR A 165 -6.39 16.71 9.55
N GLY A 166 -5.78 16.39 8.41
CA GLY A 166 -4.85 15.27 8.31
C GLY A 166 -3.67 15.39 9.28
N VAL A 167 -3.06 16.57 9.38
CA VAL A 167 -2.00 16.79 10.38
C VAL A 167 -2.54 16.60 11.80
N ALA A 168 -3.71 17.15 12.11
CA ALA A 168 -4.30 17.03 13.43
C ALA A 168 -4.61 15.58 13.84
N LEU A 169 -4.95 14.71 12.89
CA LEU A 169 -5.18 13.28 13.12
C LEU A 169 -3.89 12.45 13.27
N GLY A 170 -2.71 13.07 13.18
CA GLY A 170 -1.42 12.37 13.31
C GLY A 170 -0.83 11.92 11.97
N PHE A 171 -1.45 12.26 10.84
CA PHE A 171 -0.96 11.92 9.49
C PHE A 171 0.12 12.88 8.98
N GLY A 172 0.46 13.90 9.77
CA GLY A 172 1.28 15.03 9.34
C GLY A 172 2.68 14.64 8.85
N LEU A 173 3.29 13.58 9.38
CA LEU A 173 4.64 13.17 8.96
C LEU A 173 4.65 12.73 7.50
N MET A 174 3.80 11.76 7.14
CA MET A 174 3.70 11.25 5.77
C MET A 174 3.10 12.26 4.78
N THR A 175 2.09 13.04 5.17
CA THR A 175 1.47 14.02 4.26
C THR A 175 2.38 15.23 4.01
N THR A 176 3.19 15.64 5.00
CA THR A 176 4.22 16.69 4.82
C THR A 176 5.30 16.20 3.87
N ASP A 177 5.79 14.97 4.03
CA ASP A 177 6.79 14.42 3.11
C ASP A 177 6.27 14.36 1.67
N ALA A 178 5.02 13.89 1.50
CA ALA A 178 4.35 13.75 0.23
C ALA A 178 3.88 15.08 -0.41
N SER A 179 3.89 16.19 0.33
CA SER A 179 3.41 17.50 -0.16
C SER A 179 4.18 18.00 -1.41
N GLN A 180 5.44 17.58 -1.55
CA GLN A 180 6.21 17.72 -2.77
C GLN A 180 7.38 16.73 -2.78
N ARG A 181 7.41 15.81 -3.73
CA ARG A 181 8.54 14.90 -3.92
C ARG A 181 9.09 14.99 -5.32
N PHE A 182 10.41 14.87 -5.41
CA PHE A 182 11.11 14.68 -6.67
C PHE A 182 11.74 13.30 -6.71
N TYR A 183 11.52 12.59 -7.80
CA TYR A 183 12.13 11.28 -8.02
C TYR A 183 12.63 11.15 -9.45
N ALA A 184 13.64 10.30 -9.64
CA ALA A 184 14.17 9.99 -10.95
C ALA A 184 13.35 8.83 -11.53
N LYS A 185 12.57 9.08 -12.58
CA LYS A 185 11.88 8.04 -13.34
C LYS A 185 12.77 7.61 -14.50
N SER A 186 13.11 6.32 -14.55
CA SER A 186 13.84 5.72 -15.67
C SER A 186 12.85 5.46 -16.81
N ALA A 187 12.95 6.19 -17.91
CA ALA A 187 12.08 6.04 -19.07
C ALA A 187 12.54 4.91 -20.03
N GLY A 188 13.18 3.86 -19.51
CA GLY A 188 13.67 2.74 -20.34
C GLY A 188 14.94 3.03 -21.15
N GLY A 189 15.65 4.13 -20.88
CA GLY A 189 16.94 4.47 -21.51
C GLY A 189 17.92 5.12 -20.52
N PHE A 190 19.10 5.55 -21.01
CA PHE A 190 20.13 6.21 -20.18
C PHE A 190 19.73 7.60 -19.64
N ARG A 191 18.55 8.13 -20.01
CA ARG A 191 18.06 9.42 -19.52
C ARG A 191 17.07 9.19 -18.36
N ALA A 192 17.48 9.59 -17.17
CA ALA A 192 16.56 9.75 -16.04
C ALA A 192 15.77 11.03 -16.23
N THR A 193 14.45 10.93 -16.30
CA THR A 193 13.54 12.09 -16.26
C THR A 193 13.17 12.37 -14.81
N ARG A 194 13.28 13.63 -14.38
CA ARG A 194 12.81 14.04 -13.06
C ARG A 194 11.28 14.07 -13.07
N ALA A 195 10.67 13.19 -12.29
CA ALA A 195 9.24 13.21 -12.00
C ALA A 195 8.98 13.98 -10.71
N GLU A 196 7.80 14.58 -10.61
CA GLU A 196 7.36 15.35 -9.46
C GLU A 196 5.98 14.84 -9.02
N PHE A 197 5.87 14.49 -7.74
CA PHE A 197 4.62 14.19 -7.06
C PHE A 197 4.28 15.34 -6.10
N ARG A 198 3.01 15.73 -6.04
CA ARG A 198 2.51 16.75 -5.10
C ARG A 198 1.20 16.29 -4.51
N LEU A 199 1.12 16.32 -3.19
CA LEU A 199 -0.08 16.01 -2.43
C LEU A 199 -0.62 17.26 -1.73
N GLY A 200 -1.95 17.40 -1.74
CA GLY A 200 -2.64 18.43 -0.96
C GLY A 200 -2.75 19.80 -1.64
N ALA A 201 -3.53 20.67 -1.01
CA ALA A 201 -3.77 22.04 -1.43
C ALA A 201 -2.79 23.03 -0.78
N LEU A 202 -2.26 22.70 0.39
CA LEU A 202 -1.27 23.50 1.09
C LEU A 202 0.12 23.41 0.46
N SER A 203 0.94 24.44 0.66
CA SER A 203 2.35 24.43 0.24
C SER A 203 3.19 23.53 1.14
N VAL A 204 4.43 23.23 0.70
CA VAL A 204 5.36 22.43 1.51
C VAL A 204 5.70 23.16 2.81
N GLN A 205 5.85 24.49 2.75
CA GLN A 205 6.08 25.34 3.91
C GLN A 205 4.89 25.30 4.87
N ASP A 206 3.66 25.37 4.37
CA ASP A 206 2.43 25.32 5.18
C ASP A 206 2.29 23.97 5.89
N MET A 207 2.48 22.86 5.17
CA MET A 207 2.46 21.51 5.74
C MET A 207 3.56 21.32 6.79
N SER A 208 4.77 21.78 6.48
CA SER A 208 5.91 21.74 7.41
C SER A 208 5.66 22.59 8.65
N PHE A 209 4.97 23.72 8.51
CA PHE A 209 4.58 24.59 9.62
C PHE A 209 3.53 23.93 10.51
N LEU A 210 2.50 23.29 9.95
CA LEU A 210 1.51 22.53 10.70
C LEU A 210 2.14 21.36 11.46
N LEU A 211 3.04 20.60 10.83
CA LEU A 211 3.77 19.53 11.51
C LEU A 211 4.65 20.09 12.64
N ALA A 212 5.34 21.21 12.41
CA ALA A 212 6.12 21.89 13.44
C ALA A 212 5.25 22.31 14.63
N MET A 213 4.05 22.85 14.38
CA MET A 213 3.07 23.20 15.42
C MET A 213 2.68 21.98 16.25
N GLN A 214 2.41 20.84 15.63
CA GLN A 214 2.03 19.63 16.36
C GLN A 214 3.19 19.08 17.20
N LEU A 215 4.40 19.04 16.64
CA LEU A 215 5.60 18.60 17.37
C LEU A 215 5.93 19.50 18.56
N GLU A 216 5.81 20.82 18.38
CA GLU A 216 6.06 21.80 19.44
C GLU A 216 4.95 21.78 20.50
N ALA A 217 3.69 21.69 20.07
CA ALA A 217 2.56 21.52 20.96
C ALA A 217 2.75 20.27 21.84
N ARG A 218 3.16 19.13 21.29
CA ARG A 218 3.40 17.89 22.07
C ARG A 218 4.66 17.93 22.94
N GLY A 219 5.54 18.92 22.77
CA GLY A 219 6.74 19.09 23.59
C GLY A 219 7.76 17.96 23.46
N TYR A 220 7.88 17.34 22.28
CA TYR A 220 8.84 16.25 22.09
C TYR A 220 10.29 16.72 22.30
N ASP A 221 11.10 15.84 22.91
CA ASP A 221 12.51 16.12 23.09
C ASP A 221 13.27 16.20 21.74
N ARG A 222 14.53 16.66 21.80
CA ARG A 222 15.37 16.81 20.61
C ARG A 222 15.67 15.48 19.92
N ARG A 223 15.78 14.37 20.67
CA ARG A 223 16.12 13.05 20.12
C ARG A 223 14.95 12.48 19.33
N LYS A 224 13.74 12.50 19.90
CA LYS A 224 12.50 12.07 19.26
C LYS A 224 12.18 12.93 18.04
N ARG A 225 12.31 14.26 18.14
CA ARG A 225 12.19 15.16 16.98
C ARG A 225 13.16 14.78 15.87
N ARG A 226 14.43 14.57 16.18
CA ARG A 226 15.44 14.17 15.18
C ARG A 226 15.09 12.84 14.50
N ARG A 227 14.59 11.85 15.25
CA ARG A 227 14.14 10.56 14.70
C ARG A 227 12.99 10.76 13.72
N LEU A 228 11.94 11.47 14.13
CA LEU A 228 10.77 11.71 13.28
C LEU A 228 11.14 12.44 11.99
N LEU A 229 11.95 13.51 12.09
CA LEU A 229 12.38 14.28 10.92
C LEU A 229 13.35 13.54 9.99
N ALA A 230 13.90 12.38 10.39
CA ALA A 230 14.70 11.55 9.51
C ALA A 230 13.86 10.84 8.44
N ASN A 231 12.55 10.73 8.65
CA ASN A 231 11.59 10.16 7.70
C ASN A 231 11.11 11.17 6.64
N LEU A 232 11.59 12.42 6.69
CA LEU A 232 11.23 13.48 5.75
C LEU A 232 12.36 13.73 4.74
N GLN A 233 11.99 14.16 3.55
CA GLN A 233 12.92 14.74 2.58
C GLN A 233 13.68 15.93 3.19
N PRO A 234 14.95 16.16 2.79
CA PRO A 234 15.80 17.17 3.44
C PRO A 234 15.22 18.58 3.50
N ASN A 235 14.49 19.00 2.45
CA ASN A 235 13.88 20.32 2.38
C ASN A 235 12.74 20.48 3.40
N GLN A 236 11.82 19.52 3.44
CA GLN A 236 10.70 19.43 4.38
C GLN A 236 11.23 19.42 5.82
N ALA A 237 12.20 18.56 6.12
CA ALA A 237 12.85 18.52 7.42
C ALA A 237 13.50 19.87 7.78
N GLY A 238 14.08 20.57 6.80
CA GLY A 238 14.60 21.93 6.96
C GLY A 238 13.52 22.93 7.35
N PHE A 239 12.42 22.98 6.60
CA PHE A 239 11.29 23.88 6.87
C PHE A 239 10.66 23.63 8.22
N VAL A 240 10.48 22.36 8.63
CA VAL A 240 9.96 22.02 9.97
C VAL A 240 10.87 22.58 11.06
N ARG A 241 12.20 22.46 10.94
CA ARG A 241 13.14 22.99 11.95
C ARG A 241 13.08 24.50 12.05
N VAL A 242 12.98 25.21 10.92
CA VAL A 242 12.85 26.67 10.90
C VAL A 242 11.52 27.10 11.54
N ALA A 243 10.42 26.42 11.21
CA ALA A 243 9.12 26.65 11.82
C ALA A 243 9.12 26.39 13.34
N GLN A 244 9.77 25.33 13.81
CA GLN A 244 9.90 25.05 15.26
C GLN A 244 10.69 26.14 15.99
N ALA A 245 11.81 26.61 15.41
CA ALA A 245 12.56 27.71 16.00
C ALA A 245 11.69 28.98 16.11
N TRP A 246 10.94 29.30 15.05
CA TRP A 246 10.02 30.44 15.07
C TRP A 246 8.89 30.28 16.10
N LEU A 247 8.32 29.08 16.22
CA LEU A 247 7.24 28.77 17.17
C LEU A 247 7.70 28.83 18.63
N ALA A 248 8.95 28.43 18.92
CA ALA A 248 9.53 28.49 20.25
C ALA A 248 9.71 29.94 20.76
N ASP A 249 9.90 30.89 19.85
CA ASP A 249 10.06 32.31 20.17
C ASP A 249 8.70 33.06 20.33
N GLN A 250 7.57 32.40 20.08
CA GLN A 250 6.26 33.05 20.14
C GLN A 250 5.76 33.29 21.57
N GLN A 251 5.18 34.47 21.78
CA GLN A 251 4.42 34.80 22.98
C GLN A 251 3.01 35.29 22.58
N PRO A 252 1.93 34.66 23.08
CA PRO A 252 1.92 33.48 23.96
C PRO A 252 2.41 32.21 23.24
N PRO A 253 2.83 31.17 23.99
CA PRO A 253 3.31 29.92 23.40
C PRO A 253 2.22 29.25 22.56
N ILE A 254 2.63 28.46 21.56
CA ILE A 254 1.71 27.87 20.58
C ILE A 254 0.57 27.06 21.21
N ARG A 255 0.82 26.36 22.33
CA ARG A 255 -0.24 25.61 23.06
C ARG A 255 -1.39 26.50 23.50
N ALA A 256 -1.07 27.66 24.08
CA ALA A 256 -2.06 28.63 24.52
C ALA A 256 -2.80 29.24 23.33
N ARG A 257 -2.10 29.52 22.23
CA ARG A 257 -2.72 30.00 20.98
C ARG A 257 -3.68 28.99 20.35
N LEU A 258 -3.41 27.69 20.53
CA LEU A 258 -4.25 26.60 20.06
C LEU A 258 -5.39 26.26 21.03
N GLY A 259 -5.48 26.90 22.20
CA GLY A 259 -6.47 26.58 23.22
C GLY A 259 -6.30 25.19 23.83
N LEU A 260 -5.10 24.61 23.77
CA LEU A 260 -4.85 23.28 24.31
C LEU A 260 -4.87 23.30 25.86
N PRO A 261 -5.43 22.27 26.50
CA PRO A 261 -5.34 22.12 27.95
C PRO A 261 -3.89 21.88 28.39
N GLU A 262 -3.63 22.06 29.69
CA GLU A 262 -2.33 21.74 30.27
C GLU A 262 -1.94 20.27 30.04
N PRO A 263 -0.66 19.94 29.75
CA PRO A 263 -0.23 18.58 29.44
C PRO A 263 -0.59 17.53 30.48
N ALA A 264 -0.67 17.91 31.76
CA ALA A 264 -1.07 17.02 32.84
C ALA A 264 -2.51 16.50 32.72
N GLY A 265 -3.37 17.21 31.97
CA GLY A 265 -4.76 16.83 31.70
C GLY A 265 -4.97 16.16 30.35
N TRP A 266 -3.90 15.84 29.61
CA TRP A 266 -4.06 15.17 28.32
C TRP A 266 -4.47 13.71 28.50
N PRO A 267 -5.30 13.18 27.60
CA PRO A 267 -5.61 11.76 27.60
C PRO A 267 -4.33 10.95 27.38
N ALA A 268 -4.28 9.75 27.96
CA ALA A 268 -3.22 8.80 27.65
C ALA A 268 -3.18 8.55 26.12
N PRO A 269 -1.97 8.45 25.52
CA PRO A 269 -1.85 8.05 24.14
C PRO A 269 -2.46 6.64 23.97
N PRO A 270 -3.15 6.37 22.85
CA PRO A 270 -3.66 5.04 22.57
C PRO A 270 -2.50 4.04 22.45
N ASP A 271 -2.76 2.79 22.81
CA ASP A 271 -1.79 1.71 22.64
C ASP A 271 -1.57 1.44 21.14
N LEU A 272 -0.31 1.41 20.73
CA LEU A 272 0.02 1.15 19.33
C LEU A 272 -0.32 -0.29 18.96
N ASP A 273 -0.17 -1.24 19.90
CA ASP A 273 -0.46 -2.66 19.65
C ASP A 273 -1.96 -2.87 19.42
N GLU A 274 -2.82 -2.17 20.17
CA GLU A 274 -4.27 -2.16 19.94
C GLU A 274 -4.61 -1.56 18.56
N LEU A 275 -3.98 -0.44 18.22
CA LEU A 275 -4.20 0.24 16.93
C LEU A 275 -3.66 -0.54 15.73
N THR A 276 -2.67 -1.42 15.91
CA THR A 276 -1.99 -2.20 14.85
C THR A 276 -2.39 -3.66 14.84
N GLY A 277 -3.11 -4.13 15.87
CA GLY A 277 -3.67 -5.47 15.93
C GLY A 277 -4.62 -5.79 14.75
N PRO A 278 -5.08 -7.04 14.65
CA PRO A 278 -5.92 -7.50 13.54
C PRO A 278 -7.09 -6.54 13.25
N LEU A 279 -7.34 -6.29 11.96
CA LEU A 279 -8.53 -5.57 11.53
C LEU A 279 -9.74 -6.49 11.68
N VAL A 280 -10.76 -6.04 12.40
CA VAL A 280 -12.06 -6.71 12.40
C VAL A 280 -12.66 -6.46 11.02
N ASP A 281 -12.88 -7.52 10.23
CA ASP A 281 -13.59 -7.36 8.97
C ASP A 281 -15.09 -7.43 9.24
N PRO A 282 -15.83 -6.30 9.18
CA PRO A 282 -17.28 -6.31 9.38
C PRO A 282 -17.99 -7.18 8.35
N ARG A 283 -17.39 -7.40 7.17
CA ARG A 283 -17.93 -8.26 6.11
C ARG A 283 -17.75 -9.73 6.37
N ARG A 284 -16.85 -10.14 7.27
CA ARG A 284 -16.71 -11.57 7.59
C ARG A 284 -17.93 -12.13 8.33
N LYS A 285 -18.80 -11.24 8.85
CA LYS A 285 -20.11 -11.59 9.40
C LYS A 285 -21.24 -11.52 8.36
N ALA A 286 -20.98 -10.94 7.19
CA ALA A 286 -21.91 -10.91 6.07
C ALA A 286 -21.78 -12.25 5.33
N SER A 287 -22.91 -12.83 4.90
CA SER A 287 -22.87 -14.06 4.11
C SER A 287 -22.11 -13.83 2.80
N PRO A 288 -21.42 -14.84 2.23
CA PRO A 288 -20.68 -14.72 0.97
C PRO A 288 -21.49 -14.10 -0.19
N GLU A 289 -22.81 -14.30 -0.22
CA GLU A 289 -23.74 -13.74 -1.21
C GLU A 289 -23.79 -12.20 -1.16
N GLN A 290 -23.66 -11.61 0.03
CA GLN A 290 -23.61 -10.15 0.21
C GLN A 290 -22.29 -9.54 -0.29
N LEU A 291 -21.26 -10.36 -0.57
CA LEU A 291 -19.94 -9.90 -0.98
C LEU A 291 -19.73 -9.90 -2.50
N ILE A 292 -20.54 -10.63 -3.25
CA ILE A 292 -20.34 -10.86 -4.70
C ILE A 292 -21.03 -9.79 -5.56
N SER A 293 -22.05 -9.09 -5.05
CA SER A 293 -22.81 -8.08 -5.81
C SER A 293 -22.10 -6.73 -6.03
N GLY A 294 -20.91 -6.51 -5.43
CA GLY A 294 -20.27 -5.19 -5.38
C GLY A 294 -19.16 -4.90 -6.38
N SER A 295 -18.85 -5.79 -7.34
CA SER A 295 -17.70 -5.56 -8.23
C SER A 295 -18.00 -4.56 -9.35
N GLY A 296 -17.68 -3.29 -9.08
CA GLY A 296 -17.18 -2.35 -10.08
C GLY A 296 -18.24 -1.42 -10.68
N VAL A 297 -18.05 -0.13 -10.41
CA VAL A 297 -18.91 1.02 -10.78
C VAL A 297 -20.07 1.17 -9.81
N PHE A 298 -20.10 2.28 -9.06
CA PHE A 298 -21.20 2.64 -8.16
C PHE A 298 -22.52 2.67 -8.94
N GLY A 299 -23.23 1.54 -8.97
CA GLY A 299 -24.55 1.42 -9.58
C GLY A 299 -25.51 2.33 -8.85
N LEU A 300 -26.18 3.20 -9.60
CA LEU A 300 -27.40 3.85 -9.14
C LEU A 300 -28.53 2.92 -9.60
N ASP A 301 -29.17 2.29 -8.62
CA ASP A 301 -30.47 1.60 -8.65
C ASP A 301 -30.57 0.26 -9.41
N ASP A 302 -30.90 -0.81 -8.69
CA ASP A 302 -32.11 -1.65 -8.89
C ASP A 302 -32.23 -2.67 -7.75
N GLU A 303 -33.35 -2.60 -7.01
CA GLU A 303 -33.76 -3.54 -5.94
C GLU A 303 -34.55 -4.70 -6.57
N GLU A 304 -34.11 -5.95 -6.41
CA GLU A 304 -34.99 -7.12 -6.54
C GLU A 304 -34.52 -8.27 -5.63
N GLU A 305 -35.49 -8.90 -4.98
CA GLU A 305 -35.42 -9.91 -3.92
C GLU A 305 -34.92 -11.28 -4.42
N ALA A 306 -34.17 -12.03 -3.60
CA ALA A 306 -34.08 -13.49 -3.71
C ALA A 306 -33.66 -14.16 -2.39
N GLU A 307 -34.25 -15.34 -2.15
CA GLU A 307 -34.32 -16.15 -0.94
C GLU A 307 -33.14 -17.14 -0.77
N ASP A 308 -33.07 -17.67 0.46
CA ASP A 308 -32.13 -18.57 1.17
C ASP A 308 -31.51 -19.77 0.41
N ASP A 309 -30.29 -20.19 0.81
CA ASP A 309 -29.93 -21.59 1.12
C ASP A 309 -28.58 -21.73 1.89
N GLU A 310 -28.47 -22.77 2.73
CA GLU A 310 -27.46 -23.06 3.78
C GLU A 310 -26.20 -23.85 3.32
N GLU A 311 -25.25 -24.01 4.27
CA GLU A 311 -24.12 -24.98 4.37
C GLU A 311 -22.79 -24.56 3.71
N GLY A 312 -21.59 -24.85 4.23
CA GLY A 312 -21.05 -25.64 5.33
C GLY A 312 -19.52 -25.60 5.16
N GLY A 313 -18.73 -25.57 6.22
CA GLY A 313 -17.27 -25.39 6.15
C GLY A 313 -16.50 -26.58 6.70
N ASP A 314 -15.27 -26.77 6.23
CA ASP A 314 -14.26 -27.64 6.87
C ASP A 314 -12.84 -27.05 6.72
N GLU A 315 -12.08 -27.17 7.82
CA GLU A 315 -10.70 -26.70 8.00
C GLU A 315 -9.72 -27.87 7.82
N GLU A 316 -8.77 -27.78 6.89
CA GLU A 316 -7.64 -28.71 6.84
C GLU A 316 -6.23 -28.08 6.74
N ALA A 317 -5.35 -28.72 7.52
CA ALA A 317 -3.90 -28.93 7.46
C ALA A 317 -2.94 -27.80 7.03
N GLU A 318 -1.95 -27.56 7.90
CA GLU A 318 -0.90 -26.54 7.78
C GLU A 318 0.16 -26.87 6.71
N THR A 319 -0.03 -26.33 5.49
CA THR A 319 0.95 -26.36 4.40
C THR A 319 1.89 -25.14 4.40
N ARG A 320 3.17 -25.35 4.01
CA ARG A 320 4.32 -24.40 4.03
C ARG A 320 3.96 -22.93 3.70
N ARG A 321 4.36 -22.02 4.60
CA ARG A 321 3.89 -20.62 4.76
C ARG A 321 4.51 -19.57 3.82
N ASP A 322 5.24 -19.95 2.76
CA ASP A 322 5.96 -19.03 1.85
C ASP A 322 5.38 -18.89 0.43
N ILE A 323 4.31 -19.64 0.12
CA ILE A 323 3.64 -19.62 -1.19
C ILE A 323 2.25 -18.97 -1.04
N ASP A 324 1.91 -18.03 -1.91
CA ASP A 324 0.60 -17.38 -1.93
C ASP A 324 -0.49 -18.41 -2.24
N ARG A 325 -1.32 -18.77 -1.24
CA ARG A 325 -2.38 -19.78 -1.37
C ARG A 325 -3.32 -19.47 -2.55
N GLY A 326 -3.59 -18.20 -2.82
CA GLY A 326 -4.44 -17.77 -3.93
C GLY A 326 -3.85 -17.92 -5.34
N ILE A 327 -2.62 -18.44 -5.49
CA ILE A 327 -2.05 -18.75 -6.81
C ILE A 327 -2.18 -20.24 -7.13
N ARG A 328 -2.20 -21.11 -6.10
CA ARG A 328 -2.39 -22.54 -6.32
C ARG A 328 -3.76 -22.77 -6.92
N GLU A 329 -3.76 -23.54 -8.01
CA GLU A 329 -4.94 -23.85 -8.81
C GLU A 329 -5.75 -22.67 -9.37
N ALA A 330 -5.27 -21.43 -9.22
CA ALA A 330 -6.01 -20.22 -9.62
C ALA A 330 -6.37 -20.17 -11.12
N ASN A 331 -5.65 -20.95 -11.94
CA ASN A 331 -5.85 -21.06 -13.37
C ASN A 331 -6.13 -22.50 -13.82
N VAL A 332 -6.60 -23.40 -12.96
CA VAL A 332 -6.98 -24.78 -13.37
C VAL A 332 -7.90 -24.74 -14.58
N GLY A 333 -7.57 -25.52 -15.61
CA GLY A 333 -8.29 -25.59 -16.88
C GLY A 333 -8.18 -24.36 -17.80
N LYS A 334 -7.63 -23.23 -17.34
CA LYS A 334 -7.46 -22.01 -18.15
C LYS A 334 -6.16 -22.05 -18.96
N PRO A 335 -6.12 -21.42 -20.16
CA PRO A 335 -4.90 -21.36 -20.96
C PRO A 335 -3.86 -20.47 -20.29
N VAL A 336 -2.63 -20.96 -20.24
CA VAL A 336 -1.43 -20.18 -19.94
C VAL A 336 -0.39 -20.41 -21.04
N PHE A 337 0.62 -19.55 -21.09
CA PHE A 337 1.67 -19.62 -22.10
C PHE A 337 3.03 -19.69 -21.44
N ARG A 338 3.96 -20.35 -22.13
CA ARG A 338 5.36 -20.36 -21.78
C ARG A 338 6.01 -19.08 -22.33
N ILE A 339 6.45 -18.20 -21.45
CA ILE A 339 7.21 -17.02 -21.84
C ILE A 339 8.67 -17.40 -22.00
N GLU A 340 9.17 -17.37 -23.23
CA GLU A 340 10.59 -17.55 -23.51
C GLU A 340 11.31 -16.22 -23.46
N ARG A 341 12.27 -16.10 -22.53
CA ARG A 341 13.17 -14.96 -22.45
C ARG A 341 14.58 -15.44 -22.70
N SER A 342 15.25 -14.85 -23.69
CA SER A 342 16.68 -15.07 -23.88
C SER A 342 17.45 -14.60 -22.64
N GLY A 343 18.28 -15.46 -22.06
CA GLY A 343 19.22 -15.08 -21.02
C GLY A 343 20.31 -14.13 -21.50
N ALA A 344 20.44 -13.94 -22.83
CA ALA A 344 21.44 -13.13 -23.52
C ALA A 344 21.67 -11.77 -22.85
N LEU A 345 20.62 -10.95 -22.70
CA LEU A 345 20.76 -9.60 -22.15
C LEU A 345 21.20 -9.63 -20.67
N ARG A 346 20.74 -10.62 -19.89
CA ARG A 346 21.12 -10.77 -18.48
C ARG A 346 22.58 -11.18 -18.36
N MET A 347 23.02 -12.16 -19.15
CA MET A 347 24.40 -12.65 -19.17
C MET A 347 25.37 -11.58 -19.70
N ALA A 348 25.00 -10.83 -20.73
CA ALA A 348 25.78 -9.70 -21.23
C ALA A 348 26.01 -8.63 -20.15
N LYS A 349 24.97 -8.31 -19.37
CA LYS A 349 25.09 -7.39 -18.23
C LYS A 349 25.98 -7.97 -17.13
N VAL A 350 25.78 -9.23 -16.76
CA VAL A 350 26.55 -9.90 -15.70
C VAL A 350 28.04 -9.98 -16.04
N LEU A 351 28.40 -10.22 -17.31
CA LEU A 351 29.80 -10.35 -17.72
C LEU A 351 30.45 -9.00 -18.05
N GLY A 352 29.76 -8.10 -18.74
CA GLY A 352 30.34 -6.83 -19.19
C GLY A 352 30.35 -5.72 -18.14
N PHE A 353 29.29 -5.61 -17.32
CA PHE A 353 29.12 -4.47 -16.42
C PHE A 353 30.13 -4.43 -15.25
N PRO A 354 30.45 -5.57 -14.59
CA PRO A 354 31.46 -5.56 -13.53
C PRO A 354 32.85 -5.15 -14.03
N VAL A 355 33.24 -5.55 -15.24
CA VAL A 355 34.53 -5.17 -15.83
C VAL A 355 34.58 -3.68 -16.14
N LEU A 356 33.48 -3.11 -16.64
CA LEU A 356 33.39 -1.67 -16.88
C LEU A 356 33.43 -0.86 -15.56
N MET A 357 32.69 -1.32 -14.54
CA MET A 357 32.64 -0.66 -13.21
C MET A 357 33.99 -0.74 -12.48
N LEU A 358 34.57 -1.94 -12.37
CA LEU A 358 35.86 -2.14 -11.72
C LEU A 358 36.98 -1.45 -12.51
N GLY A 359 37.00 -1.59 -13.83
CA GLY A 359 37.98 -0.93 -14.69
C GLY A 359 37.88 0.60 -14.61
N GLY A 360 36.67 1.16 -14.54
CA GLY A 360 36.45 2.60 -14.32
C GLY A 360 36.92 3.07 -12.93
N LEU A 361 36.72 2.24 -11.90
CA LEU A 361 37.21 2.52 -10.54
C LEU A 361 38.75 2.48 -10.49
N PHE A 362 39.40 1.49 -11.12
CA PHE A 362 40.86 1.39 -11.17
C PHE A 362 41.50 2.47 -12.05
N SER A 363 40.85 2.87 -13.14
CA SER A 363 41.37 3.92 -14.02
C SER A 363 41.35 5.31 -13.38
N ARG A 364 40.47 5.54 -12.39
CA ARG A 364 40.37 6.82 -11.67
C ARG A 364 40.89 6.80 -10.24
N GLY A 365 41.02 5.62 -9.64
CA GLY A 365 41.41 5.47 -8.24
C GLY A 365 42.93 5.48 -8.04
N LYS A 366 43.39 5.99 -6.89
CA LYS A 366 44.80 5.97 -6.47
C LYS A 366 45.23 4.59 -5.96
N PHE A 367 44.91 3.52 -6.68
CA PHE A 367 45.19 2.14 -6.25
C PHE A 367 46.57 1.63 -6.74
N GLY A 368 47.40 2.51 -7.30
CA GLY A 368 48.77 2.17 -7.72
C GLY A 368 48.86 1.29 -8.99
N VAL A 369 47.72 0.98 -9.62
CA VAL A 369 47.64 0.26 -10.89
C VAL A 369 46.83 1.10 -11.87
N GLU A 370 47.51 1.74 -12.81
CA GLU A 370 46.86 2.49 -13.89
C GLU A 370 46.45 1.53 -15.00
N VAL A 371 45.16 1.22 -15.07
CA VAL A 371 44.60 0.49 -16.21
C VAL A 371 44.08 1.50 -17.22
N PRO A 372 44.65 1.57 -18.44
CA PRO A 372 44.20 2.51 -19.46
C PRO A 372 42.78 2.14 -19.93
N MET A 373 41.90 3.14 -20.04
CA MET A 373 40.51 2.94 -20.48
C MET A 373 40.39 2.32 -21.87
N GLU A 374 41.42 2.52 -22.72
CA GLU A 374 41.53 1.90 -24.05
C GLU A 374 41.53 0.37 -24.00
N ILE A 375 41.94 -0.25 -22.88
CA ILE A 375 41.88 -1.71 -22.68
C ILE A 375 40.58 -2.13 -22.01
N VAL A 376 40.11 -1.35 -21.04
CA VAL A 376 38.90 -1.65 -20.25
C VAL A 376 37.65 -1.72 -21.13
N VAL A 377 37.46 -0.73 -22.02
CA VAL A 377 36.23 -0.64 -22.82
C VAL A 377 36.11 -1.80 -23.82
N PRO A 378 37.12 -2.13 -24.65
CA PRO A 378 37.04 -3.28 -25.55
C PRO A 378 36.87 -4.60 -24.80
N SER A 379 37.50 -4.76 -23.63
CA SER A 379 37.35 -5.97 -22.80
C SER A 379 35.92 -6.13 -22.29
N ALA A 380 35.32 -5.05 -21.77
CA ALA A 380 33.93 -5.06 -21.31
C ALA A 380 32.95 -5.33 -22.47
N VAL A 381 33.18 -4.74 -23.64
CA VAL A 381 32.39 -4.99 -24.86
C VAL A 381 32.54 -6.45 -25.30
N GLY A 382 33.75 -6.98 -25.35
CA GLY A 382 34.03 -8.37 -25.72
C GLY A 382 33.33 -9.36 -24.79
N LEU A 383 33.37 -9.12 -23.48
CA LEU A 383 32.67 -9.93 -22.49
C LEU A 383 31.15 -9.78 -22.56
N ALA A 384 30.63 -8.59 -22.88
CA ALA A 384 29.20 -8.40 -23.10
C ALA A 384 28.73 -9.17 -24.35
N VAL A 385 29.48 -9.12 -25.47
CA VAL A 385 29.18 -9.88 -26.68
C VAL A 385 29.27 -11.39 -26.42
N LEU A 386 30.29 -11.85 -25.70
CA LEU A 386 30.39 -13.24 -25.25
C LEU A 386 29.19 -13.63 -24.38
N GLY A 387 28.75 -12.75 -23.49
CA GLY A 387 27.55 -12.95 -22.69
C GLY A 387 26.26 -13.01 -23.50
N LEU A 388 26.15 -12.25 -24.60
CA LEU A 388 25.03 -12.39 -25.54
C LEU A 388 25.03 -13.76 -26.21
N ALA A 389 26.19 -14.23 -26.69
CA ALA A 389 26.32 -15.52 -27.36
C ALA A 389 26.09 -16.71 -26.43
N ILE A 390 26.63 -16.66 -25.20
CA ILE A 390 26.39 -17.69 -24.19
C ILE A 390 24.94 -17.63 -23.72
N GLY A 391 24.42 -16.43 -23.42
CA GLY A 391 23.07 -16.28 -22.91
C GLY A 391 21.97 -16.57 -23.94
N SER A 392 22.26 -16.57 -25.24
CA SER A 392 21.32 -17.08 -26.25
C SER A 392 21.15 -18.61 -26.21
N LEU A 393 22.10 -19.33 -25.61
CA LEU A 393 21.98 -20.78 -25.38
C LEU A 393 21.11 -21.11 -24.15
N PHE A 394 20.78 -20.10 -23.34
CA PHE A 394 19.96 -20.26 -22.14
C PHE A 394 18.63 -19.53 -22.31
N THR A 395 17.56 -20.30 -22.56
CA THR A 395 16.18 -19.80 -22.57
C THR A 395 15.57 -20.02 -21.19
N ASP A 396 15.22 -18.94 -20.48
CA ASP A 396 14.38 -19.04 -19.27
C ASP A 396 12.92 -19.09 -19.72
N ARG A 397 12.21 -20.12 -19.24
CA ARG A 397 10.82 -20.42 -19.60
C ARG A 397 9.97 -20.27 -18.35
N ARG A 398 8.97 -19.39 -18.40
CA ARG A 398 8.11 -19.10 -17.24
C ARG A 398 6.64 -19.07 -17.61
N CYS A 399 5.78 -19.37 -16.66
CA CYS A 399 4.34 -19.20 -16.79
C CYS A 399 3.99 -17.74 -17.10
N SER A 400 3.05 -17.52 -18.02
CA SER A 400 2.62 -16.19 -18.45
C SER A 400 1.72 -15.47 -17.44
N GLU A 401 1.18 -16.19 -16.47
CA GLU A 401 0.35 -15.61 -15.42
C GLU A 401 1.20 -14.67 -14.53
N PRO A 402 0.89 -13.35 -14.49
CA PRO A 402 1.69 -12.35 -13.78
C PRO A 402 1.93 -12.67 -12.30
N LYS A 403 0.96 -13.31 -11.65
CA LYS A 403 1.09 -13.71 -10.24
C LYS A 403 1.94 -14.96 -10.07
N CYS A 404 1.85 -15.92 -11.00
CA CYS A 404 2.53 -17.21 -10.92
C CYS A 404 4.02 -17.12 -11.23
N GLY A 405 4.40 -16.77 -12.48
CA GLY A 405 5.81 -16.63 -12.90
C GLY A 405 6.72 -17.86 -12.70
N THR A 406 6.14 -19.03 -12.38
CA THR A 406 6.84 -20.31 -12.13
C THR A 406 7.63 -20.75 -13.35
N LYS A 407 8.80 -21.35 -13.13
CA LYS A 407 9.61 -21.90 -14.21
C LYS A 407 8.91 -23.12 -14.81
N LEU A 408 8.79 -23.15 -16.12
CA LEU A 408 8.20 -24.25 -16.88
C LEU A 408 9.30 -25.00 -17.64
N ARG A 409 9.25 -26.33 -17.60
CA ARG A 409 9.99 -27.21 -18.51
C ARG A 409 9.28 -27.25 -19.86
N GLU A 410 9.94 -27.84 -20.85
CA GLU A 410 9.38 -27.97 -22.20
C GLU A 410 8.23 -28.97 -22.25
N GLN A 411 8.35 -30.05 -21.47
CA GLN A 411 7.33 -31.10 -21.35
C GLN A 411 6.15 -30.73 -20.44
N ASP A 412 6.18 -29.58 -19.75
CA ASP A 412 5.09 -29.21 -18.86
C ASP A 412 3.88 -28.81 -19.71
N GLU A 413 2.85 -29.67 -19.72
CA GLU A 413 1.55 -29.41 -20.34
C GLU A 413 0.62 -28.63 -19.41
N VAL A 414 0.87 -28.68 -18.11
CA VAL A 414 0.17 -27.92 -17.07
C VAL A 414 1.19 -27.21 -16.18
N CYS A 415 0.90 -25.98 -15.77
CA CYS A 415 1.77 -25.24 -14.86
C CYS A 415 1.68 -25.83 -13.45
N PRO A 416 2.80 -26.29 -12.86
CA PRO A 416 2.79 -27.00 -11.57
C PRO A 416 2.49 -26.11 -10.36
N LEU A 417 2.30 -24.80 -10.56
CA LEU A 417 1.92 -23.90 -9.48
C LEU A 417 0.48 -23.43 -9.62
N CYS A 418 0.05 -22.90 -10.77
CA CYS A 418 -1.30 -22.34 -10.90
C CYS A 418 -2.32 -23.26 -11.59
N GLY A 419 -1.93 -24.45 -12.03
CA GLY A 419 -2.83 -25.41 -12.69
C GLY A 419 -3.23 -25.05 -14.13
N GLY A 420 -2.72 -23.95 -14.68
CA GLY A 420 -3.04 -23.53 -16.05
C GLY A 420 -2.46 -24.45 -17.12
N VAL A 421 -3.24 -24.73 -18.16
CA VAL A 421 -2.86 -25.57 -19.31
C VAL A 421 -1.97 -24.77 -20.26
N VAL A 422 -0.77 -25.27 -20.53
CA VAL A 422 0.25 -24.59 -21.35
C VAL A 422 -0.08 -24.75 -22.83
N MET A 423 -0.70 -23.73 -23.43
CA MET A 423 -1.23 -23.79 -24.80
C MET A 423 -0.26 -23.31 -25.89
N GLY A 424 0.91 -22.79 -25.51
CA GLY A 424 1.91 -22.34 -26.47
C GLY A 424 3.07 -21.57 -25.86
N VAL A 425 3.87 -20.96 -26.74
CA VAL A 425 5.04 -20.14 -26.38
C VAL A 425 4.81 -18.70 -26.86
N ILE A 426 5.07 -17.73 -25.98
CA ILE A 426 5.06 -16.29 -26.30
C ILE A 426 6.40 -15.67 -25.90
N ASN A 427 6.77 -14.54 -26.49
CA ASN A 427 8.06 -13.88 -26.23
C ASN A 427 7.93 -12.79 -25.15
N HIS A 428 6.73 -12.23 -24.98
CA HIS A 428 6.48 -11.14 -24.04
C HIS A 428 5.13 -11.30 -23.32
N PRO A 429 5.02 -10.99 -22.00
CA PRO A 429 3.75 -11.09 -21.26
C PRO A 429 2.56 -10.33 -21.87
N LYS A 430 2.84 -9.27 -22.63
CA LYS A 430 1.82 -8.46 -23.31
C LYS A 430 1.17 -9.18 -24.50
N GLU A 431 1.83 -10.20 -25.04
CA GLU A 431 1.30 -11.02 -26.14
C GLU A 431 0.24 -12.02 -25.67
N ARG A 432 0.08 -12.18 -24.35
CA ARG A 432 -0.87 -13.12 -23.73
C ARG A 432 -2.29 -12.93 -24.27
N LEU A 433 -2.83 -11.71 -24.20
CA LEU A 433 -4.22 -11.44 -24.63
C LEU A 433 -4.43 -11.79 -26.11
N GLY A 434 -3.48 -11.44 -26.98
CA GLY A 434 -3.56 -11.78 -28.40
C GLY A 434 -3.49 -13.29 -28.65
N ALA A 435 -2.65 -14.00 -27.90
CA ALA A 435 -2.55 -15.46 -28.00
C ALA A 435 -3.82 -16.17 -27.47
N GLU A 436 -4.45 -15.66 -26.41
CA GLU A 436 -5.74 -16.16 -25.91
C GLU A 436 -6.85 -15.93 -26.94
N GLU A 437 -6.93 -14.74 -27.54
CA GLU A 437 -7.89 -14.44 -28.60
C GLU A 437 -7.72 -15.37 -29.82
N GLU A 438 -6.49 -15.74 -30.19
CA GLU A 438 -6.22 -16.71 -31.25
C GLU A 438 -6.71 -18.11 -30.90
N LEU A 439 -6.55 -18.55 -29.63
CA LEU A 439 -7.08 -19.84 -29.17
C LEU A 439 -8.61 -19.86 -29.16
N VAL A 440 -9.25 -18.78 -28.74
CA VAL A 440 -10.71 -18.62 -28.79
C VAL A 440 -11.20 -18.67 -30.24
N ARG A 441 -10.54 -17.94 -31.15
CA ARG A 441 -10.86 -17.96 -32.59
C ARG A 441 -10.69 -19.35 -33.21
N ALA A 442 -9.73 -20.13 -32.72
CA ALA A 442 -9.50 -21.50 -33.14
C ALA A 442 -10.45 -22.52 -32.49
N GLY A 443 -11.35 -22.09 -31.59
CA GLY A 443 -12.25 -22.98 -30.85
C GLY A 443 -11.54 -23.88 -29.84
N LYS A 444 -10.31 -23.53 -29.44
CA LYS A 444 -9.52 -24.28 -28.46
C LYS A 444 -9.78 -23.85 -27.01
N VAL A 445 -10.51 -22.76 -26.83
CA VAL A 445 -10.90 -22.21 -25.52
C VAL A 445 -12.39 -21.93 -25.57
N THR A 446 -13.12 -22.33 -24.52
CA THR A 446 -14.56 -22.15 -24.37
C THR A 446 -14.90 -20.68 -24.05
N ALA A 447 -16.19 -20.32 -24.09
CA ALA A 447 -16.64 -18.97 -23.72
C ALA A 447 -16.31 -18.61 -22.26
N GLU A 448 -16.17 -19.61 -21.39
CA GLU A 448 -15.79 -19.47 -19.98
C GLU A 448 -14.28 -19.32 -19.77
N GLY A 449 -13.49 -19.38 -20.85
CA GLY A 449 -12.04 -19.25 -20.81
C GLY A 449 -11.31 -20.54 -20.44
N LEU A 450 -11.98 -21.69 -20.47
CA LEU A 450 -11.37 -23.01 -20.23
C LEU A 450 -10.86 -23.62 -21.53
N VAL A 451 -9.79 -24.40 -21.49
CA VAL A 451 -9.30 -25.13 -22.66
C VAL A 451 -10.32 -26.19 -23.08
N ALA A 452 -10.71 -26.18 -24.36
CA ALA A 452 -11.71 -27.08 -24.89
C ALA A 452 -11.24 -28.54 -24.79
N GLY A 453 -12.09 -29.40 -24.19
CA GLY A 453 -11.78 -30.81 -23.98
C GLY A 453 -10.86 -31.09 -22.77
N TRP A 454 -10.52 -30.07 -21.99
CA TRP A 454 -9.93 -30.28 -20.67
C TRP A 454 -11.02 -30.83 -19.74
N VAL A 455 -10.78 -32.02 -19.21
CA VAL A 455 -11.58 -32.63 -18.15
C VAL A 455 -10.71 -32.53 -16.90
N PRO A 456 -11.22 -32.03 -15.77
CA PRO A 456 -10.51 -32.16 -14.51
C PRO A 456 -10.14 -33.64 -14.34
N GLU A 457 -8.89 -33.94 -13.98
CA GLU A 457 -8.64 -35.25 -13.37
C GLU A 457 -9.50 -35.22 -12.10
N GLU A 458 -10.63 -35.94 -12.13
CA GLU A 458 -11.37 -36.25 -10.91
C GLU A 458 -10.36 -37.01 -10.06
N ASP A 459 -9.99 -36.45 -8.90
CA ASP A 459 -9.10 -37.12 -7.97
C ASP A 459 -9.81 -38.43 -7.56
N GLU A 460 -9.48 -39.54 -8.24
CA GLU A 460 -10.03 -40.89 -7.97
C GLU A 460 -9.58 -41.44 -6.59
N ASP A 461 -8.99 -40.61 -5.74
CA ASP A 461 -8.37 -40.97 -4.46
C ASP A 461 -9.31 -40.78 -3.24
N ASP A 462 -10.56 -40.32 -3.41
CA ASP A 462 -11.52 -40.16 -2.29
C ASP A 462 -12.49 -41.37 -2.11
N GLU A 463 -12.30 -42.47 -2.84
CA GLU A 463 -13.11 -43.71 -2.70
C GLU A 463 -12.33 -44.89 -2.09
N ASP A 464 -11.57 -44.74 -0.99
CA ASP A 464 -11.09 -45.91 -0.22
C ASP A 464 -10.72 -45.62 1.25
N ASP A 465 -11.61 -45.00 2.02
CA ASP A 465 -11.64 -45.20 3.48
C ASP A 465 -13.04 -45.72 3.85
N GLY A 466 -13.36 -46.90 3.31
CA GLY A 466 -14.47 -47.69 3.80
C GLY A 466 -14.22 -48.08 5.25
N ASP A 467 -15.08 -47.56 6.12
CA ASP A 467 -15.44 -48.04 7.46
C ASP A 467 -15.01 -49.50 7.78
N GLU A 468 -13.77 -49.70 8.24
CA GLU A 468 -13.47 -50.79 9.19
C GLU A 468 -13.83 -50.29 10.59
N LEU A 469 -15.14 -50.32 10.86
CA LEU A 469 -15.68 -50.37 12.21
C LEU A 469 -15.17 -51.67 12.86
N GLU A 470 -14.01 -51.62 13.52
CA GLU A 470 -13.67 -52.61 14.54
C GLU A 470 -14.62 -52.40 15.73
N GLU A 471 -15.72 -53.16 15.69
CA GLU A 471 -16.41 -53.68 16.86
C GLU A 471 -15.43 -54.52 17.72
N ASP A 472 -15.73 -54.63 19.02
CA ASP A 472 -15.03 -55.37 20.10
C ASP A 472 -14.14 -54.45 20.97
N ASP A 473 -14.31 -54.27 22.28
CA ASP A 473 -14.86 -55.15 23.30
C ASP A 473 -15.41 -54.36 24.51
N GLU A 474 -16.55 -54.83 25.00
CA GLU A 474 -17.08 -54.59 26.34
C GLU A 474 -16.08 -55.05 27.41
N LEU A 475 -15.67 -54.17 28.33
CA LEU A 475 -15.28 -54.57 29.69
C LEU A 475 -15.81 -53.57 30.72
N GLU A 476 -16.98 -53.92 31.26
CA GLU A 476 -17.42 -53.53 32.60
C GLU A 476 -16.39 -54.00 33.64
N ALA A 477 -16.03 -53.12 34.59
CA ALA A 477 -15.89 -53.45 36.00
C ALA A 477 -15.57 -52.18 36.80
N ASP A 478 -16.55 -51.76 37.60
CA ASP A 478 -16.44 -51.42 39.02
C ASP A 478 -15.04 -51.04 39.54
N ASP A 479 -14.90 -49.84 40.08
CA ASP A 479 -14.60 -49.76 41.52
C ASP A 479 -14.90 -48.38 42.12
N GLU A 480 -15.47 -48.46 43.32
CA GLU A 480 -15.78 -47.40 44.26
C GLU A 480 -14.51 -46.64 44.72
N LEU A 481 -14.73 -45.44 45.29
CA LEU A 481 -14.00 -44.77 46.40
C LEU A 481 -14.12 -43.25 46.20
N GLU A 482 -15.10 -42.58 46.82
CA GLU A 482 -15.11 -42.08 48.21
C GLU A 482 -13.91 -41.22 48.65
N ALA A 483 -14.26 -40.18 49.42
CA ALA A 483 -13.44 -39.31 50.28
C ALA A 483 -12.69 -38.17 49.58
N ASP A 484 -13.15 -36.92 49.76
CA ASP A 484 -12.80 -36.02 50.87
C ASP A 484 -11.33 -35.58 50.80
N ASP A 485 -11.09 -34.29 50.54
CA ASP A 485 -10.46 -33.46 51.57
C ASP A 485 -10.56 -31.96 51.27
N GLU A 486 -10.87 -31.25 52.34
CA GLU A 486 -10.86 -29.81 52.52
C GLU A 486 -9.41 -29.26 52.56
N LEU A 487 -9.33 -27.94 52.77
CA LEU A 487 -8.19 -27.15 53.28
C LEU A 487 -7.28 -26.55 52.20
N GLU A 488 -6.82 -25.31 52.26
CA GLU A 488 -7.02 -24.11 53.10
C GLU A 488 -6.19 -23.02 52.40
N ASP A 489 -6.76 -21.82 52.27
CA ASP A 489 -6.15 -20.54 52.64
C ASP A 489 -4.61 -20.47 52.80
N ASP A 490 -3.96 -19.51 52.10
CA ASP A 490 -3.28 -18.40 52.79
C ASP A 490 -2.74 -17.32 51.81
N GLN A 491 -3.15 -16.09 52.13
CA GLN A 491 -2.48 -14.76 52.04
C GLN A 491 -1.88 -14.21 50.73
#